data_AF-A0A800H9Q1-F1
#
_entry.id   AF-A0A800H9Q1-F1
#
_cell.length_a   1.000
_cell.length_b   1.000
_cell.length_c   1.000
_cell.angle_alpha   90.00
_cell.angle_beta   90.00
_cell.angle_gamma   90.00
#
_symmetry.space_group_name_H-M   'P 1'
#
loop_
_entity.id
_entity.type
_entity.pdbx_description
1 polymer ?
#
loop_
_entity_poly.entity_id
_entity_poly.type
_entity_poly.pdbx_seq_one_letter_code
_entity_poly.pdbx_strand_id
1 'polypeptide(L)'
;AIMEVREIEKFIVFSRNDDTAAKFCNSHSKKVNCEIGSQATLKEADIICTTTPSQFPLIEFGNIKSGSHLNVIGSHQPMMREVSSD
;
A
#
# COMPACT_ATOMS: atom_id res chain seq x y z
N ALA A 1 3.90 1.33 13.97
CA ALA A 1 3.42 -0.06 14.03
C ALA A 1 4.32 -0.98 13.21
N ILE A 2 4.30 -0.94 11.86
CA ILE A 2 5.12 -1.86 11.04
C ILE A 2 6.62 -1.61 11.19
N MET A 3 7.06 -0.36 11.11
CA MET A 3 8.48 0.00 11.32
C MET A 3 9.02 -0.35 12.73
N GLU A 4 8.13 -0.56 13.71
CA GLU A 4 8.53 -0.93 15.08
C GLU A 4 8.78 -2.44 15.22
N VAL A 5 8.23 -3.24 14.29
CA VAL A 5 8.29 -4.71 14.36
C VAL A 5 9.04 -5.32 13.18
N ARG A 6 9.43 -4.52 12.19
CA ARG A 6 10.22 -4.93 11.02
C ARG A 6 11.17 -3.80 10.63
N GLU A 7 12.37 -4.17 10.23
CA GLU A 7 13.29 -3.26 9.56
C GLU A 7 12.78 -3.01 8.14
N ILE A 8 12.37 -1.76 7.86
CA ILE A 8 11.83 -1.38 6.55
C ILE A 8 12.87 -0.57 5.79
N GLU A 9 13.27 -1.07 4.62
CA GLU A 9 14.27 -0.44 3.76
C GLU A 9 13.68 0.69 2.90
N LYS A 10 12.48 0.46 2.34
CA LYS A 10 11.79 1.45 1.51
C LYS A 10 10.26 1.40 1.68
N PHE A 11 9.65 2.56 1.49
CA PHE A 11 8.22 2.71 1.26
C PHE A 11 7.97 2.97 -0.22
N ILE A 12 7.00 2.25 -0.77
CA ILE A 12 6.44 2.54 -2.10
C ILE A 12 5.01 3.00 -1.89
N VAL A 13 4.72 4.25 -2.25
CA VAL A 13 3.43 4.88 -1.97
C VAL A 13 2.65 5.05 -3.25
N PHE A 14 1.47 4.47 -3.30
CA PHE A 14 0.51 4.60 -4.40
C PHE A 14 -0.77 5.27 -3.88
N SER A 15 -1.23 6.31 -4.57
CA SER A 15 -2.48 7.01 -4.27
C SER A 15 -3.15 7.44 -5.57
N ARG A 16 -4.48 7.62 -5.55
CA ARG A 16 -5.21 8.27 -6.66
C ARG A 16 -4.87 9.75 -6.81
N ASN A 17 -4.29 10.37 -5.78
CA ASN A 17 -3.89 11.77 -5.77
C ASN A 17 -2.38 11.85 -5.53
N ASP A 18 -1.66 12.25 -6.57
CA ASP A 18 -0.20 12.32 -6.56
C ASP A 18 0.34 13.29 -5.51
N ASP A 19 -0.36 14.41 -5.26
CA ASP A 19 0.03 15.38 -4.22
C ASP A 19 0.01 14.74 -2.83
N THR A 20 -0.96 13.87 -2.56
CA THR A 20 -1.05 13.18 -1.26
C THR A 20 0.07 12.16 -1.08
N ALA A 21 0.42 11.41 -2.14
CA ALA A 21 1.54 10.48 -2.10
C ALA A 21 2.87 11.23 -1.93
N ALA A 22 3.06 12.32 -2.66
CA ALA A 22 4.24 13.19 -2.54
C ALA A 22 4.37 13.78 -1.12
N LYS A 23 3.27 14.30 -0.55
CA LYS A 23 3.25 14.79 0.85
C LYS A 23 3.60 13.69 1.85
N PHE A 24 3.10 12.47 1.66
CA PHE A 24 3.44 11.35 2.51
C PHE A 24 4.94 11.02 2.43
N CYS A 25 5.49 10.90 1.23
CA CYS A 25 6.92 10.62 1.08
C CYS A 25 7.80 11.75 1.63
N ASN A 26 7.44 13.01 1.40
CA ASN A 26 8.18 14.15 1.94
C ASN A 26 8.21 14.18 3.48
N SER A 27 7.15 13.69 4.14
CA SER A 27 7.09 13.64 5.60
C SER A 27 7.88 12.47 6.21
N HIS A 28 8.22 11.44 5.43
CA HIS A 28 8.90 10.23 5.89
C HIS A 28 10.30 10.01 5.31
N SER A 29 10.68 10.77 4.28
CA SER A 29 11.95 10.62 3.54
C SER A 29 13.22 10.72 4.39
N LYS A 30 13.16 11.38 5.55
CA LYS A 30 14.28 11.45 6.50
C LYS A 30 14.50 10.16 7.30
N LYS A 31 13.49 9.30 7.41
CA LYS A 31 13.52 8.08 8.23
C LYS A 31 13.68 6.81 7.40
N VAL A 32 13.13 6.82 6.18
CA VAL A 32 13.10 5.67 5.29
C VAL A 32 13.07 6.18 3.85
N ASN A 33 13.67 5.43 2.93
CA ASN A 33 13.54 5.75 1.52
C ASN A 33 12.06 5.68 1.13
N CYS A 34 11.56 6.68 0.41
CA CYS A 34 10.18 6.72 -0.01
C CYS A 34 10.08 7.12 -1.47
N GLU A 35 9.43 6.28 -2.26
CA GLU A 35 9.21 6.49 -3.69
C GLU A 35 7.72 6.43 -4.02
N ILE A 36 7.33 7.17 -5.05
CA ILE A 36 5.98 7.15 -5.59
C ILE A 36 5.89 5.96 -6.54
N GLY A 37 4.96 5.05 -6.25
CA GLY A 37 4.74 3.84 -7.04
C GLY A 37 3.42 3.86 -7.79
N SER A 38 3.08 2.69 -8.31
CA SER A 38 1.83 2.44 -9.04
C SER A 38 1.31 1.04 -8.71
N GLN A 39 0.21 0.61 -9.31
CA GLN A 39 -0.22 -0.79 -9.14
C GLN A 39 0.85 -1.80 -9.58
N ALA A 40 1.71 -1.46 -10.55
CA ALA A 40 2.78 -2.36 -11.00
C ALA A 40 3.82 -2.66 -9.91
N THR A 41 4.03 -1.74 -8.97
CA THR A 41 5.01 -1.90 -7.90
C THR A 41 4.53 -2.83 -6.77
N LEU A 42 3.27 -3.28 -6.79
CA LEU A 42 2.75 -4.28 -5.85
C LEU A 42 3.53 -5.60 -5.90
N LYS A 43 4.13 -5.93 -7.05
CA LYS A 43 4.98 -7.12 -7.24
C LYS A 43 6.36 -7.01 -6.60
N GLU A 44 6.74 -5.84 -6.13
CA GLU A 44 8.01 -5.63 -5.41
C GLU A 44 7.83 -5.72 -3.89
N ALA A 45 6.62 -5.44 -3.40
CA ALA A 45 6.36 -5.22 -1.99
C ALA A 45 6.26 -6.53 -1.19
N ASP A 46 7.09 -6.66 -0.15
CA ASP A 46 6.98 -7.75 0.83
C ASP A 46 5.83 -7.54 1.82
N ILE A 47 5.49 -6.29 2.10
CA ILE A 47 4.36 -5.90 2.97
C ILE A 47 3.55 -4.84 2.24
N ILE A 48 2.25 -5.09 2.10
CA ILE A 48 1.30 -4.16 1.47
C ILE A 48 0.28 -3.74 2.51
N CYS A 49 0.04 -2.44 2.62
CA CYS A 49 -0.97 -1.85 3.49
C CYS A 49 -1.98 -1.07 2.66
N THR A 50 -3.26 -1.30 2.90
CA THR A 50 -4.34 -0.56 2.23
C THR A 50 -5.18 0.18 3.27
N THR A 51 -5.34 1.49 3.05
CA THR A 51 -6.12 2.41 3.90
C THR A 51 -6.89 3.38 3.03
N THR A 52 -7.66 2.86 2.09
CA THR A 52 -8.40 3.62 1.08
C THR A 52 -9.90 3.45 1.28
N PRO A 53 -10.72 4.49 0.98
CA PRO A 53 -12.18 4.38 1.03
C PRO A 53 -12.75 3.76 -0.25
N SER A 54 -12.05 2.82 -0.89
CA SER A 54 -12.46 2.27 -2.18
C SER A 54 -13.72 1.41 -2.05
N GLN A 55 -14.63 1.54 -3.00
CA GLN A 55 -15.80 0.66 -3.15
C GLN A 55 -15.50 -0.52 -4.09
N PHE A 56 -14.39 -0.46 -4.83
CA PHE A 56 -14.00 -1.45 -5.81
C PHE A 56 -12.57 -1.94 -5.54
N PRO A 57 -12.27 -3.23 -5.79
CA PRO A 57 -10.92 -3.77 -5.66
C PRO A 57 -9.87 -2.88 -6.34
N LEU A 58 -8.81 -2.58 -5.61
CA LEU A 58 -7.61 -1.88 -6.11
C LEU A 58 -6.45 -2.86 -6.28
N ILE A 59 -6.52 -4.02 -5.62
CA ILE A 59 -5.49 -5.04 -5.61
C ILE A 59 -6.09 -6.36 -6.05
N GLU A 60 -5.48 -6.93 -7.08
CA GLU A 60 -5.77 -8.27 -7.60
C GLU A 60 -4.71 -9.26 -7.10
N PHE A 61 -5.10 -10.49 -6.76
CA PHE A 61 -4.17 -11.52 -6.27
C PHE A 61 -2.95 -11.72 -7.19
N GLY A 62 -3.17 -11.75 -8.51
CA GLY A 62 -2.10 -11.92 -9.51
C GLY A 62 -1.10 -10.75 -9.61
N ASN A 63 -1.38 -9.63 -8.94
CA ASN A 63 -0.52 -8.45 -8.89
C ASN A 63 0.35 -8.39 -7.62
N ILE A 64 0.20 -9.35 -6.71
CA ILE A 64 0.96 -9.40 -5.45
C ILE A 64 2.15 -10.35 -5.60
N LYS A 65 3.25 -10.03 -4.93
CA LYS A 65 4.41 -10.91 -4.81
C LYS A 65 4.09 -12.13 -3.94
N SER A 66 4.56 -13.31 -4.34
CA SER A 66 4.39 -14.53 -3.54
C SER A 66 5.08 -14.39 -2.18
N GLY A 67 4.37 -14.71 -1.11
CA GLY A 67 4.86 -14.60 0.27
C GLY A 67 4.66 -13.24 0.93
N SER A 68 4.05 -12.26 0.23
CA SER A 68 3.79 -10.95 0.80
C SER A 68 2.74 -10.98 1.90
N HIS A 69 2.93 -10.12 2.90
CA HIS A 69 1.93 -9.87 3.94
C HIS A 69 1.02 -8.71 3.55
N LEU A 70 -0.29 -8.91 3.63
CA LEU A 70 -1.29 -7.91 3.27
C LEU A 70 -2.07 -7.46 4.52
N ASN A 71 -2.09 -6.16 4.76
CA ASN A 71 -2.87 -5.53 5.83
C ASN A 71 -3.96 -4.63 5.23
N VAL A 72 -5.21 -5.08 5.28
CA VAL A 72 -6.36 -4.43 4.63
C VAL A 72 -7.22 -3.71 5.68
N ILE A 73 -7.15 -2.39 5.73
CA ILE A 73 -7.78 -1.58 6.80
C ILE A 73 -8.95 -0.74 6.29
N GLY A 74 -8.89 -0.24 5.06
CA GLY A 74 -9.83 0.76 4.52
C GLY A 74 -11.26 0.25 4.30
N SER A 75 -11.43 -1.06 4.11
CA SER A 75 -12.73 -1.72 3.83
C SER A 75 -13.63 -1.87 5.07
N HIS A 76 -13.87 -0.80 5.83
CA HIS A 76 -14.57 -0.86 7.13
C HIS A 76 -16.10 -0.71 7.02
N GLN A 77 -16.66 -0.71 5.81
CA GLN A 77 -18.10 -0.69 5.54
C GLN A 77 -18.48 -1.84 4.59
N PRO A 78 -19.70 -2.40 4.65
CA PRO A 78 -20.09 -3.54 3.82
C PRO A 78 -19.96 -3.31 2.30
N MET A 79 -20.08 -2.06 1.86
CA MET A 79 -19.98 -1.67 0.44
C MET A 79 -18.55 -1.31 0.03
N MET A 80 -17.58 -1.33 0.95
CA MET A 80 -16.19 -1.00 0.68
C MET A 80 -15.37 -2.25 0.45
N ARG A 81 -14.42 -2.14 -0.48
CA ARG A 81 -13.59 -3.26 -0.90
C ARG A 81 -12.29 -2.76 -1.51
N GLU A 82 -11.16 -3.28 -1.02
CA GLU A 82 -9.82 -2.94 -1.52
C GLU A 82 -9.12 -4.09 -2.27
N VAL A 83 -9.53 -5.33 -2.01
CA VAL A 83 -8.94 -6.55 -2.57
C VAL A 83 -9.99 -7.36 -3.32
N SER A 84 -9.61 -8.05 -4.41
CA SER A 84 -10.54 -8.90 -5.17
C SER A 84 -10.92 -10.18 -4.43
N SER A 85 -11.76 -11.04 -5.04
CA SER A 85 -12.34 -12.24 -4.39
C SER A 85 -11.46 -13.48 -4.55
N ASP A 86 -10.42 -13.33 -5.35
CA ASP A 86 -9.74 -14.40 -6.05
C ASP A 86 -8.57 -14.94 -5.23
#